data_AF-A0AAU7Y5J7-F1
#
_entry.id   AF-A0AAU7Y5J7-F1
#
_cell.length_a   1.000
_cell.length_b   1.000
_cell.length_c   1.000
_cell.angle_alpha   90.00
_cell.angle_beta   90.00
_cell.angle_gamma   90.00
#
_symmetry.space_group_name_H-M   'P 1'
#
loop_
_entity.id
_entity.type
_entity.pdbx_description
1 polymer ?
#
loop_
_entity_poly.entity_id
_entity_poly.type
_entity_poly.pdbx_seq_one_letter_code
_entity_poly.pdbx_strand_id
1 'polypeptide(L)'
;MTEAMIRGLDFTGVDINPLAVLVCEAKKEIDHGADIEKAASLVLDALAKDRQDSIDVDYQNREKWFSNESAEYFSKIRRAILKVDEQGARKILWAVFAEIVRLCSNSRPSTYKLHIRKPGDRVGVEKISALFRSHLDETVERVKQYRSLISDRGENQPLATIICDDIRRADLNSRSDRHQILVTSPPYGDNQTTIPYGQFSYLALRWIPREDLPRGFHEMLLANTHSLDSASLGGSVVNSDAKQDAMRAISSTFDQFVSVAIGSDKEKGIRKVSSFVYDFYEALKHIREECNGHAHWALTTGNRTAVGLTVPFDEICRDIISSLGGRSLVSLKRCLPVKRMPSRNSMGVMITTETTLVAEFS
;
A
#
# COMPACT_ATOMS: atom_id res chain seq x y z
N MET A 1 -8.82 8.42 -1.76
CA MET A 1 -10.17 8.07 -2.20
C MET A 1 -11.27 8.62 -1.29
N THR A 2 -11.54 8.05 -0.11
CA THR A 2 -12.69 8.41 0.75
C THR A 2 -12.88 9.92 0.92
N GLU A 3 -11.80 10.65 1.23
CA GLU A 3 -11.83 12.10 1.43
C GLU A 3 -12.22 12.89 0.16
N ALA A 4 -11.75 12.45 -1.01
CA ALA A 4 -12.10 13.03 -2.30
C ALA A 4 -13.58 12.79 -2.62
N MET A 5 -14.04 11.55 -2.42
CA MET A 5 -15.44 11.19 -2.64
C MET A 5 -16.37 11.99 -1.72
N ILE A 6 -16.06 12.14 -0.42
CA ILE A 6 -16.84 12.95 0.53
C ILE A 6 -16.97 14.40 0.04
N ARG A 7 -15.96 14.94 -0.64
CA ARG A 7 -15.96 16.29 -1.23
C ARG A 7 -16.61 16.37 -2.61
N GLY A 8 -17.16 15.27 -3.12
CA GLY A 8 -17.72 15.23 -4.48
C GLY A 8 -16.66 15.34 -5.58
N LEU A 9 -15.42 14.94 -5.31
CA LEU A 9 -14.33 14.95 -6.28
C LEU A 9 -14.12 13.56 -6.88
N ASP A 10 -13.97 13.50 -8.20
CA ASP A 10 -13.50 12.32 -8.91
C ASP A 10 -12.13 11.88 -8.37
N PHE A 11 -11.89 10.57 -8.33
CA PHE A 11 -10.68 9.98 -7.81
C PHE A 11 -10.12 8.94 -8.78
N THR A 12 -8.82 9.05 -9.06
CA THR A 12 -8.04 7.96 -9.68
C THR A 12 -6.96 7.54 -8.71
N GLY A 13 -6.88 6.25 -8.41
CA GLY A 13 -5.84 5.66 -7.57
C GLY A 13 -5.11 4.55 -8.30
N VAL A 14 -3.78 4.51 -8.17
CA VAL A 14 -2.93 3.48 -8.77
C VAL A 14 -2.04 2.89 -7.69
N ASP A 15 -2.00 1.56 -7.60
CA ASP A 15 -1.05 0.86 -6.75
C ASP A 15 -0.70 -0.50 -7.39
N ILE A 16 0.56 -0.89 -7.29
CA ILE A 16 1.03 -2.18 -7.80
C ILE A 16 0.61 -3.35 -6.90
N ASN A 17 0.28 -3.07 -5.63
CA ASN A 17 -0.10 -4.06 -4.63
C ASN A 17 -1.59 -4.43 -4.73
N PRO A 18 -1.92 -5.68 -5.13
CA PRO A 18 -3.32 -6.10 -5.30
C PRO A 18 -4.14 -5.99 -4.01
N LEU A 19 -3.53 -6.10 -2.82
CA LEU A 19 -4.26 -5.96 -1.56
C LEU A 19 -4.62 -4.49 -1.29
N ALA A 20 -3.71 -3.55 -1.59
CA ALA A 20 -3.98 -2.12 -1.42
C ALA A 20 -5.11 -1.67 -2.35
N VAL A 21 -5.08 -2.16 -3.60
CA VAL A 21 -6.13 -1.93 -4.59
C VAL A 21 -7.45 -2.59 -4.16
N LEU A 22 -7.45 -3.84 -3.70
CA LEU A 22 -8.65 -4.51 -3.18
C LEU A 22 -9.32 -3.71 -2.04
N VAL A 23 -8.52 -3.16 -1.12
CA VAL A 23 -9.05 -2.32 -0.03
C VAL A 23 -9.64 -1.01 -0.56
N CYS A 24 -9.07 -0.43 -1.62
CA CYS A 24 -9.65 0.73 -2.28
C CYS A 24 -10.94 0.37 -3.03
N GLU A 25 -10.97 -0.77 -3.73
CA GLU A 25 -12.19 -1.28 -4.37
C GLU A 25 -13.28 -1.55 -3.34
N ALA A 26 -12.98 -2.18 -2.21
CA ALA A 26 -13.95 -2.39 -1.13
C ALA A 26 -14.60 -1.07 -0.66
N LYS A 27 -13.81 0.01 -0.53
CA LYS A 27 -14.34 1.35 -0.20
C LYS A 27 -15.23 1.92 -1.30
N LYS A 28 -14.96 1.60 -2.57
CA LYS A 28 -15.79 2.01 -3.71
C LYS A 28 -17.11 1.24 -3.71
N GLU A 29 -17.07 -0.07 -3.45
CA GLU A 29 -18.29 -0.90 -3.34
C GLU A 29 -19.17 -0.47 -2.15
N ILE A 30 -18.56 -0.05 -1.02
CA ILE A 30 -19.27 0.56 0.10
C ILE A 30 -20.07 1.79 -0.35
N ASP A 31 -19.42 2.69 -1.10
CA ASP A 31 -20.02 3.91 -1.67
C ASP A 31 -21.14 3.58 -2.66
N HIS A 32 -20.96 2.55 -3.49
CA HIS A 32 -21.96 2.05 -4.44
C HIS A 32 -23.10 1.23 -3.80
N GLY A 33 -23.13 1.09 -2.47
CA GLY A 33 -24.27 0.49 -1.78
C GLY A 33 -24.18 -1.00 -1.49
N ALA A 34 -22.99 -1.63 -1.58
CA ALA A 34 -22.81 -3.05 -1.25
C ALA A 34 -23.39 -3.44 0.13
N ASP A 35 -24.17 -4.52 0.21
CA ASP A 35 -24.92 -4.85 1.42
C ASP A 35 -24.08 -5.66 2.43
N ILE A 36 -23.22 -4.95 3.16
CA ILE A 36 -22.34 -5.55 4.15
C ILE A 36 -23.10 -6.15 5.35
N GLU A 37 -24.30 -5.66 5.69
CA GLU A 37 -25.08 -6.18 6.82
C GLU A 37 -25.62 -7.57 6.52
N LYS A 38 -26.25 -7.71 5.35
CA LYS A 38 -26.70 -9.02 4.85
C LYS A 38 -25.51 -9.97 4.67
N ALA A 39 -24.42 -9.50 4.07
CA ALA A 39 -23.23 -10.31 3.87
C ALA A 39 -22.62 -10.79 5.19
N ALA A 40 -22.53 -9.91 6.20
CA ALA A 40 -22.03 -10.26 7.53
C ALA A 40 -22.91 -11.33 8.20
N SER A 41 -24.23 -11.17 8.17
CA SER A 41 -25.17 -12.17 8.69
C SER A 41 -25.00 -13.53 8.01
N LEU A 42 -24.93 -13.56 6.67
CA LEU A 42 -24.70 -14.78 5.90
C LEU A 42 -23.38 -15.46 6.27
N VAL A 43 -22.30 -14.69 6.42
CA VAL A 43 -20.99 -15.21 6.81
C VAL A 43 -21.02 -15.81 8.21
N LEU A 44 -21.61 -15.13 9.20
CA LEU A 44 -21.71 -15.62 10.57
C LEU A 44 -22.55 -16.91 10.65
N ASP A 45 -23.65 -16.98 9.90
CA ASP A 45 -24.48 -18.17 9.80
C ASP A 45 -23.75 -19.33 9.12
N ALA A 46 -23.03 -19.05 8.03
CA ALA A 46 -22.23 -20.04 7.32
C ALA A 46 -21.11 -20.60 8.19
N LEU A 47 -20.42 -19.74 8.94
CA LEU A 47 -19.38 -20.13 9.90
C LEU A 47 -19.94 -21.02 11.01
N ALA A 48 -21.11 -20.70 11.54
CA ALA A 48 -21.76 -21.51 12.58
C ALA A 48 -22.17 -22.90 12.10
N LYS A 49 -22.40 -23.08 10.79
CA LYS A 49 -22.83 -24.33 10.16
C LYS A 49 -21.69 -25.15 9.55
N ASP A 50 -20.51 -24.55 9.33
CA ASP A 50 -19.36 -25.25 8.74
C ASP A 50 -18.79 -26.28 9.76
N ARG A 51 -18.68 -27.53 9.32
CA ARG A 51 -18.10 -28.66 10.07
C ARG A 51 -16.89 -29.28 9.37
N GLN A 52 -16.48 -28.73 8.23
CA GLN A 52 -15.36 -29.23 7.44
C GLN A 52 -14.04 -28.89 8.14
N ASP A 53 -13.10 -29.83 8.07
CA ASP A 53 -11.71 -29.75 8.52
C ASP A 53 -10.74 -29.68 7.33
N SER A 54 -11.25 -29.43 6.13
CA SER A 54 -10.44 -29.22 4.93
C SER A 54 -9.75 -27.86 4.94
N ILE A 55 -8.51 -27.84 4.46
CA ILE A 55 -7.73 -26.64 4.19
C ILE A 55 -7.88 -26.27 2.72
N ASP A 56 -8.39 -25.07 2.42
CA ASP A 56 -8.77 -24.65 1.07
C ASP A 56 -7.59 -24.20 0.19
N VAL A 57 -6.46 -23.86 0.80
CA VAL A 57 -5.33 -23.27 0.10
C VAL A 57 -4.05 -24.08 0.31
N ASP A 58 -3.33 -24.26 -0.78
CA ASP A 58 -2.00 -24.86 -0.76
C ASP A 58 -0.99 -23.92 -1.43
N TYR A 59 0.09 -23.65 -0.70
CA TYR A 59 1.19 -22.84 -1.19
C TYR A 59 2.46 -23.08 -0.38
N GLN A 60 3.59 -22.76 -1.01
CA GLN A 60 4.91 -22.99 -0.42
C GLN A 60 5.02 -22.36 0.97
N ASN A 61 5.43 -23.17 1.95
CA ASN A 61 5.60 -22.78 3.35
C ASN A 61 4.31 -22.32 4.06
N ARG A 62 3.10 -22.74 3.65
CA ARG A 62 1.85 -22.46 4.38
C ARG A 62 1.97 -22.81 5.88
N GLU A 63 2.49 -23.99 6.20
CA GLU A 63 2.61 -24.51 7.58
C GLU A 63 3.52 -23.66 8.48
N LYS A 64 4.47 -22.94 7.87
CA LYS A 64 5.28 -21.95 8.59
C LYS A 64 4.39 -20.82 9.12
N TRP A 65 3.44 -20.36 8.31
CA TRP A 65 2.64 -19.18 8.58
C TRP A 65 1.30 -19.48 9.25
N PHE A 66 0.80 -20.70 9.12
CA PHE A 66 -0.48 -21.14 9.68
C PHE A 66 -0.33 -22.58 10.18
N SER A 67 -0.60 -22.83 11.46
CA SER A 67 -0.80 -24.21 11.93
C SER A 67 -1.99 -24.85 11.19
N ASN A 68 -2.07 -26.17 11.12
CA ASN A 68 -3.21 -26.85 10.49
C ASN A 68 -4.54 -26.41 11.11
N GLU A 69 -4.64 -26.42 12.44
CA GLU A 69 -5.81 -25.93 13.17
C GLU A 69 -6.22 -24.49 12.78
N SER A 70 -5.25 -23.57 12.69
CA SER A 70 -5.53 -22.19 12.26
C SER A 70 -5.93 -22.12 10.78
N ALA A 71 -5.30 -22.91 9.92
CA ALA A 71 -5.55 -22.92 8.48
C ALA A 71 -6.93 -23.52 8.16
N GLU A 72 -7.35 -24.54 8.88
CA GLU A 72 -8.71 -25.09 8.83
C GLU A 72 -9.73 -24.00 9.18
N TYR A 73 -9.49 -23.24 10.26
CA TYR A 73 -10.38 -22.15 10.65
C TYR A 73 -10.41 -21.00 9.64
N PHE A 74 -9.26 -20.58 9.11
CA PHE A 74 -9.22 -19.61 8.01
C PHE A 74 -9.95 -20.11 6.76
N SER A 75 -9.89 -21.41 6.48
CA SER A 75 -10.65 -22.03 5.39
C SER A 75 -12.16 -21.96 5.64
N LYS A 76 -12.63 -22.14 6.88
CA LYS A 76 -14.04 -21.91 7.24
C LYS A 76 -14.48 -20.47 6.95
N ILE A 77 -13.68 -19.47 7.33
CA ILE A 77 -13.98 -18.06 7.02
C ILE A 77 -13.99 -17.84 5.51
N ARG A 78 -13.00 -18.36 4.79
CA ARG A 78 -12.91 -18.27 3.33
C ARG A 78 -14.16 -18.83 2.65
N ARG A 79 -14.58 -20.05 3.00
CA ARG A 79 -15.80 -20.69 2.48
C ARG A 79 -17.06 -19.91 2.82
N ALA A 80 -17.12 -19.32 4.02
CA ALA A 80 -18.25 -18.49 4.42
C ALA A 80 -18.35 -17.20 3.57
N ILE A 81 -17.22 -16.52 3.32
CA ILE A 81 -17.18 -15.34 2.44
C ILE A 81 -17.60 -15.70 1.01
N LEU A 82 -17.13 -16.85 0.51
CA LEU A 82 -17.47 -17.34 -0.82
C LEU A 82 -18.95 -17.68 -1.03
N LYS A 83 -19.74 -17.83 0.04
CA LYS A 83 -21.20 -18.01 -0.06
C LYS A 83 -21.96 -16.71 -0.29
N VAL A 84 -21.30 -15.55 -0.21
CA VAL A 84 -21.91 -14.26 -0.50
C VAL A 84 -21.85 -14.05 -2.01
N ASP A 85 -23.00 -14.03 -2.69
CA ASP A 85 -23.06 -13.90 -4.15
C ASP A 85 -22.54 -12.54 -4.65
N GLU A 86 -22.82 -11.48 -3.89
CA GLU A 86 -22.44 -10.11 -4.23
C GLU A 86 -20.92 -9.92 -4.10
N GLN A 87 -20.23 -9.79 -5.24
CA GLN A 87 -18.79 -9.61 -5.27
C GLN A 87 -18.34 -8.33 -4.54
N GLY A 88 -19.12 -7.25 -4.61
CA GLY A 88 -18.81 -5.98 -3.94
C GLY A 88 -18.70 -6.17 -2.42
N ALA A 89 -19.72 -6.79 -1.82
CA ALA A 89 -19.69 -7.19 -0.42
C ALA A 89 -18.54 -8.16 -0.07
N ARG A 90 -18.20 -9.12 -0.95
CA ARG A 90 -17.03 -10.01 -0.73
C ARG A 90 -15.73 -9.22 -0.63
N LYS A 91 -15.51 -8.18 -1.44
CA LYS A 91 -14.28 -7.35 -1.34
C LYS A 91 -14.15 -6.70 0.04
N ILE A 92 -15.26 -6.23 0.62
CA ILE A 92 -15.29 -5.68 1.98
C ILE A 92 -14.91 -6.76 3.00
N LEU A 93 -15.50 -7.95 2.87
CA LEU A 93 -15.19 -9.09 3.74
C LEU A 93 -13.74 -9.55 3.60
N TRP A 94 -13.16 -9.52 2.41
CA TRP A 94 -11.74 -9.84 2.19
C TRP A 94 -10.80 -8.82 2.84
N ALA A 95 -11.19 -7.54 2.93
CA ALA A 95 -10.43 -6.55 3.68
C ALA A 95 -10.42 -6.88 5.19
N VAL A 96 -11.57 -7.30 5.75
CA VAL A 96 -11.66 -7.80 7.14
C VAL A 96 -10.80 -9.06 7.31
N PHE A 97 -10.92 -10.02 6.40
CA PHE A 97 -10.15 -11.26 6.41
C PHE A 97 -8.63 -11.00 6.38
N ALA A 98 -8.16 -10.08 5.54
CA ALA A 98 -6.75 -9.71 5.43
C ALA A 98 -6.21 -9.15 6.75
N GLU A 99 -7.00 -8.34 7.46
CA GLU A 99 -6.65 -7.85 8.79
C GLU A 99 -6.57 -8.98 9.81
N ILE A 100 -7.47 -9.96 9.76
CA ILE A 100 -7.39 -11.14 10.64
C ILE A 100 -6.17 -12.00 10.32
N VAL A 101 -5.84 -12.22 9.05
CA VAL A 101 -4.59 -12.89 8.66
C VAL A 101 -3.37 -12.16 9.24
N ARG A 102 -3.34 -10.82 9.15
CA ARG A 102 -2.25 -10.00 9.70
C ARG A 102 -2.12 -10.17 11.22
N LEU A 103 -3.24 -10.17 11.94
CA LEU A 103 -3.27 -10.26 13.40
C LEU A 103 -3.02 -11.68 13.94
N CYS A 104 -3.42 -12.70 13.19
CA CYS A 104 -3.52 -14.06 13.69
C CYS A 104 -2.61 -15.09 13.01
N SER A 105 -2.00 -14.77 11.87
CA SER A 105 -0.96 -15.63 11.30
C SER A 105 0.25 -15.75 12.25
N ASN A 106 1.10 -16.73 11.99
CA ASN A 106 2.35 -16.91 12.72
C ASN A 106 3.38 -15.80 12.45
N SER A 107 3.04 -14.75 11.68
CA SER A 107 3.87 -13.55 11.57
C SER A 107 3.62 -12.58 12.74
N ARG A 108 4.66 -11.89 13.19
CA ARG A 108 4.56 -10.84 14.22
C ARG A 108 3.85 -9.61 13.63
N PRO A 109 2.85 -9.04 14.33
CA PRO A 109 2.12 -7.87 13.83
C PRO A 109 2.85 -6.56 14.12
N SER A 110 3.89 -6.58 14.98
CA SER A 110 4.69 -5.42 15.37
C SER A 110 5.72 -5.01 14.32
N THR A 111 5.86 -5.76 13.23
CA THR A 111 6.79 -5.49 12.14
C THR A 111 6.09 -5.73 10.80
N TYR A 112 6.43 -4.91 9.81
CA TYR A 112 5.94 -5.11 8.45
C TYR A 112 6.64 -6.27 7.71
N LYS A 113 7.88 -6.59 8.10
CA LYS A 113 8.62 -7.77 7.65
C LYS A 113 7.99 -9.04 8.24
N LEU A 114 7.94 -10.10 7.43
CA LEU A 114 7.45 -11.39 7.88
C LEU A 114 8.46 -12.05 8.84
N HIS A 115 8.12 -12.03 10.13
CA HIS A 115 8.93 -12.63 11.19
C HIS A 115 8.10 -13.61 11.98
N ILE A 116 8.61 -14.83 12.18
CA ILE A 116 7.87 -15.86 12.90
C ILE A 116 7.67 -15.47 14.38
N ARG A 117 6.47 -15.72 14.89
CA ARG A 117 6.15 -15.71 16.31
C ARG A 117 6.88 -16.84 17.03
N LYS A 118 7.18 -16.63 18.30
CA LYS A 118 7.60 -17.76 19.15
C LYS A 118 6.41 -18.70 19.31
N PRO A 119 6.63 -20.01 19.54
CA PRO A 119 5.54 -20.98 19.68
C PRO A 119 4.45 -20.56 20.70
N GLY A 120 4.84 -19.99 21.85
CA GLY A 120 3.91 -19.51 22.88
C GLY A 120 3.15 -18.21 22.54
N ASP A 121 3.54 -17.48 21.49
CA ASP A 121 2.89 -16.23 21.07
C ASP A 121 1.90 -16.45 19.90
N ARG A 122 1.75 -17.71 19.45
CA ARG A 122 0.84 -18.07 18.35
C ARG A 122 -0.61 -17.90 18.80
N VAL A 123 -1.47 -17.58 17.84
CA VAL A 123 -2.88 -17.26 18.10
C VAL A 123 -3.73 -18.51 17.88
N GLY A 124 -4.40 -18.98 18.94
CA GLY A 124 -5.32 -20.12 18.86
C GLY A 124 -6.67 -19.75 18.24
N VAL A 125 -7.40 -20.75 17.75
CA VAL A 125 -8.64 -20.60 16.96
C VAL A 125 -9.70 -19.75 17.67
N GLU A 126 -9.90 -19.91 18.97
CA GLU A 126 -10.88 -19.11 19.74
C GLU A 126 -10.62 -17.61 19.61
N LYS A 127 -9.35 -17.20 19.63
CA LYS A 127 -8.97 -15.80 19.48
C LYS A 127 -9.12 -15.33 18.03
N ILE A 128 -8.87 -16.20 17.04
CA ILE A 128 -9.14 -15.89 15.62
C ILE A 128 -10.62 -15.63 15.41
N SER A 129 -11.48 -16.50 15.94
CA SER A 129 -12.94 -16.39 15.92
C SER A 129 -13.43 -15.07 16.52
N ALA A 130 -12.98 -14.77 17.75
CA ALA A 130 -13.37 -13.55 18.45
C ALA A 130 -12.94 -12.28 17.71
N LEU A 131 -11.69 -12.23 17.22
CA LEU A 131 -11.19 -11.09 16.46
C LEU A 131 -11.92 -10.92 15.13
N PHE A 132 -12.20 -12.00 14.40
CA PHE A 132 -12.95 -11.93 13.16
C PHE A 132 -14.34 -11.33 13.37
N ARG A 133 -15.10 -11.82 14.36
CA ARG A 133 -16.42 -11.28 14.70
C ARG A 133 -16.36 -9.81 15.08
N SER A 134 -15.44 -9.44 15.98
CA SER A 134 -15.26 -8.05 16.42
C SER A 134 -14.93 -7.10 15.26
N HIS A 135 -14.00 -7.49 14.38
CA HIS A 135 -13.64 -6.65 13.23
C HIS A 135 -14.74 -6.58 12.17
N LEU A 136 -15.53 -7.64 12.00
CA LEU A 136 -16.69 -7.65 11.12
C LEU A 136 -17.76 -6.67 11.63
N ASP A 137 -18.10 -6.73 12.92
CA ASP A 137 -19.07 -5.83 13.55
C ASP A 137 -18.61 -4.37 13.48
N GLU A 138 -17.35 -4.09 13.81
CA GLU A 138 -16.76 -2.75 13.64
C GLU A 138 -16.83 -2.26 12.19
N THR A 139 -16.64 -3.15 11.22
CA THR A 139 -16.68 -2.78 9.80
C THR A 139 -18.10 -2.43 9.38
N VAL A 140 -19.10 -3.19 9.79
CA VAL A 140 -20.52 -2.88 9.56
C VAL A 140 -20.86 -1.50 10.12
N GLU A 141 -20.44 -1.20 11.35
CA GLU A 141 -20.70 0.10 11.98
C GLU A 141 -19.98 1.26 11.28
N ARG A 142 -18.70 1.08 10.90
CA ARG A 142 -17.96 2.07 10.12
C ARG A 142 -18.59 2.33 8.75
N VAL A 143 -19.16 1.31 8.10
CA VAL A 143 -19.88 1.47 6.83
C VAL A 143 -21.15 2.30 7.02
N LYS A 144 -21.91 2.08 8.10
CA LYS A 144 -23.07 2.91 8.46
C LYS A 144 -22.69 4.36 8.67
N GLN A 145 -21.62 4.61 9.43
CA GLN A 145 -21.09 5.95 9.67
C GLN A 145 -20.61 6.63 8.39
N TYR A 146 -19.95 5.89 7.49
CA TYR A 146 -19.57 6.45 6.20
C TYR A 146 -20.79 6.83 5.36
N ARG A 147 -21.81 5.97 5.31
CA ARG A 147 -23.04 6.22 4.54
C ARG A 147 -23.81 7.43 5.04
N SER A 148 -23.84 7.69 6.34
CA SER A 148 -24.46 8.90 6.88
C SER A 148 -23.71 10.18 6.50
N LEU A 149 -22.40 10.14 6.31
CA LEU A 149 -21.62 11.29 5.83
C LEU A 149 -21.89 11.65 4.37
N ILE A 150 -22.51 10.74 3.61
CA ILE A 150 -22.74 10.90 2.17
C ILE A 150 -24.23 10.87 1.81
N SER A 151 -25.12 10.85 2.79
CA SER A 151 -26.58 10.74 2.59
C SER A 151 -27.15 11.90 1.79
N ASP A 152 -26.55 13.08 1.93
CA ASP A 152 -27.02 14.32 1.33
C ASP A 152 -26.37 14.59 -0.04
N ARG A 153 -25.60 13.64 -0.57
CA ARG A 153 -25.03 13.77 -1.92
C ARG A 153 -26.17 13.80 -2.95
N GLY A 154 -26.14 14.81 -3.82
CA GLY A 154 -27.04 14.90 -4.96
C GLY A 154 -26.78 13.81 -6.00
N GLU A 155 -27.53 13.87 -7.11
CA GLU A 155 -27.49 12.86 -8.18
C GLU A 155 -26.12 12.72 -8.87
N ASN A 156 -25.29 13.77 -8.84
CA ASN A 156 -23.94 13.76 -9.39
C ASN A 156 -22.96 13.10 -8.41
N GLN A 157 -22.83 11.77 -8.50
CA GLN A 157 -21.86 11.02 -7.71
C GLN A 157 -20.45 11.11 -8.31
N PRO A 158 -19.40 11.29 -7.48
CA PRO A 158 -18.02 11.30 -7.95
C PRO A 158 -17.60 9.94 -8.49
N LEU A 159 -16.82 9.92 -9.57
CA LEU A 159 -16.28 8.71 -10.15
C LEU A 159 -15.02 8.25 -9.40
N ALA A 160 -14.95 6.97 -9.05
CA ALA A 160 -13.74 6.34 -8.53
C ALA A 160 -13.16 5.32 -9.54
N THR A 161 -11.99 5.62 -10.08
CA THR A 161 -11.18 4.72 -10.91
C THR A 161 -10.02 4.18 -10.08
N ILE A 162 -9.82 2.86 -10.07
CA ILE A 162 -8.80 2.20 -9.27
C ILE A 162 -8.05 1.24 -10.18
N ILE A 163 -6.74 1.40 -10.26
CA ILE A 163 -5.88 0.71 -11.22
C ILE A 163 -4.86 -0.11 -10.45
N CYS A 164 -4.79 -1.41 -10.76
CA CYS A 164 -3.79 -2.31 -10.20
C CYS A 164 -2.62 -2.48 -11.15
N ASP A 165 -1.68 -1.53 -11.11
CA ASP A 165 -0.53 -1.52 -12.01
C ASP A 165 0.64 -0.71 -11.41
N ASP A 166 1.79 -0.81 -12.05
CA ASP A 166 2.97 0.00 -11.82
C ASP A 166 2.77 1.40 -12.38
N ILE A 167 2.75 2.41 -11.50
CA ILE A 167 2.52 3.81 -11.87
C ILE A 167 3.52 4.37 -12.90
N ARG A 168 4.68 3.73 -13.09
CA ARG A 168 5.65 4.13 -14.13
C ARG A 168 5.18 3.82 -15.56
N ARG A 169 4.07 3.09 -15.72
CA ARG A 169 3.53 2.67 -17.02
C ARG A 169 2.00 2.60 -17.07
N ALA A 170 1.32 2.85 -15.95
CA ALA A 170 -0.12 2.68 -15.84
C ALA A 170 -0.85 3.66 -16.77
N ASP A 171 -1.80 3.16 -17.56
CA ASP A 171 -2.67 4.00 -18.37
C ASP A 171 -3.67 4.74 -17.46
N LEU A 172 -3.51 6.06 -17.32
CA LEU A 172 -4.38 6.89 -16.49
C LEU A 172 -5.66 7.32 -17.23
N ASN A 173 -5.83 6.90 -18.48
CA ASN A 173 -6.91 7.30 -19.39
C ASN A 173 -7.08 8.83 -19.38
N SER A 174 -5.94 9.51 -19.55
CA SER A 174 -5.82 10.94 -19.37
C SER A 174 -6.54 11.68 -20.49
N ARG A 175 -7.61 12.39 -20.14
CA ARG A 175 -8.02 13.59 -20.85
C ARG A 175 -7.34 14.74 -20.13
N SER A 176 -6.68 15.63 -20.86
CA SER A 176 -5.72 16.66 -20.37
C SER A 176 -6.17 17.50 -19.16
N ASP A 177 -7.45 17.47 -18.81
CA ASP A 177 -8.07 18.38 -17.85
C ASP A 177 -8.66 17.68 -16.61
N ARG A 178 -8.61 16.34 -16.53
CA ARG A 178 -9.31 15.57 -15.46
C ARG A 178 -8.51 15.41 -14.16
N HIS A 179 -7.19 15.54 -14.21
CA HIS A 179 -6.31 15.23 -13.07
C HIS A 179 -5.56 16.47 -12.59
N GLN A 180 -6.29 17.39 -11.95
CA GLN A 180 -5.76 18.69 -11.50
C GLN A 180 -5.06 18.63 -10.15
N ILE A 181 -5.24 17.57 -9.37
CA ILE A 181 -4.64 17.43 -8.04
C ILE A 181 -3.98 16.05 -7.93
N LEU A 182 -2.66 16.04 -7.72
CA LEU A 182 -1.93 14.84 -7.32
C LEU A 182 -1.63 14.90 -5.83
N VAL A 183 -1.94 13.83 -5.10
CA VAL A 183 -1.55 13.69 -3.70
C VAL A 183 -0.82 12.37 -3.53
N THR A 184 0.38 12.43 -2.96
CA THR A 184 1.09 11.23 -2.52
C THR A 184 1.63 11.40 -1.10
N SER A 185 1.47 10.35 -0.30
CA SER A 185 2.19 10.19 0.96
C SER A 185 3.67 9.88 0.67
N PRO A 186 4.56 9.86 1.69
CA PRO A 186 5.97 9.51 1.48
C PRO A 186 6.11 8.23 0.64
N PRO A 187 6.77 8.30 -0.52
CA PRO A 187 7.09 7.12 -1.30
C PRO A 187 8.14 6.35 -0.50
N TYR A 188 7.72 5.32 0.22
CA TYR A 188 8.61 4.51 1.04
C TYR A 188 9.29 3.44 0.18
N GLY A 189 9.93 3.79 -0.93
CA GLY A 189 10.44 2.82 -1.92
C GLY A 189 11.81 2.22 -1.61
N ASP A 190 12.06 1.90 -0.35
CA ASP A 190 13.02 0.84 -0.02
C ASP A 190 12.29 -0.18 0.85
N ASN A 191 11.52 -1.06 0.20
CA ASN A 191 10.77 -2.12 0.85
C ASN A 191 11.68 -3.01 1.72
N GLN A 192 12.97 -3.15 1.36
CA GLN A 192 13.91 -3.98 2.10
C GLN A 192 14.43 -3.31 3.37
N THR A 193 14.61 -1.99 3.41
CA THR A 193 15.11 -1.28 4.61
C THR A 193 14.04 -0.54 5.39
N THR A 194 12.84 -0.34 4.83
CA THR A 194 11.80 0.51 5.43
C THR A 194 10.54 -0.27 5.77
N ILE A 195 9.63 -0.48 4.81
CA ILE A 195 8.36 -1.20 5.01
C ILE A 195 8.12 -2.09 3.80
N PRO A 196 8.27 -3.43 3.89
CA PRO A 196 7.97 -4.31 2.77
C PRO A 196 6.47 -4.54 2.65
N TYR A 197 5.79 -3.67 1.90
CA TYR A 197 4.36 -3.77 1.64
C TYR A 197 3.96 -5.07 0.93
N GLY A 198 4.87 -5.61 0.11
CA GLY A 198 4.68 -6.91 -0.54
C GLY A 198 4.64 -8.06 0.46
N GLN A 199 5.65 -8.16 1.32
CA GLN A 199 5.65 -9.16 2.41
C GLN A 199 4.44 -9.04 3.34
N PHE A 200 4.06 -7.80 3.67
CA PHE A 200 2.88 -7.52 4.49
C PHE A 200 1.61 -8.11 3.88
N SER A 201 1.47 -7.97 2.56
CA SER A 201 0.25 -8.36 1.83
C SER A 201 0.25 -9.84 1.41
N TYR A 202 1.43 -10.44 1.28
CA TYR A 202 1.62 -11.76 0.71
C TYR A 202 0.74 -12.82 1.36
N LEU A 203 0.73 -12.90 2.70
CA LEU A 203 -0.02 -13.95 3.38
C LEU A 203 -1.52 -13.87 3.10
N ALA A 204 -2.12 -12.67 3.18
CA ALA A 204 -3.55 -12.50 2.89
C ALA A 204 -3.87 -12.80 1.42
N LEU A 205 -3.03 -12.36 0.49
CA LEU A 205 -3.22 -12.58 -0.95
C LEU A 205 -3.20 -14.07 -1.35
N ARG A 206 -2.52 -14.94 -0.58
CA ARG A 206 -2.56 -16.39 -0.82
C ARG A 206 -3.90 -17.05 -0.48
N TRP A 207 -4.78 -16.37 0.27
CA TRP A 207 -6.09 -16.90 0.66
C TRP A 207 -7.23 -16.42 -0.24
N ILE A 208 -7.09 -15.24 -0.83
CA ILE A 208 -8.16 -14.57 -1.57
C ILE A 208 -8.23 -15.18 -2.99
N PRO A 209 -9.42 -15.62 -3.45
CA PRO A 209 -9.61 -16.13 -4.79
C PRO A 209 -9.24 -15.12 -5.88
N ARG A 210 -8.74 -15.60 -7.01
CA ARG A 210 -8.27 -14.74 -8.11
C ARG A 210 -9.38 -13.86 -8.69
N GLU A 211 -10.59 -14.39 -8.73
CA GLU A 211 -11.79 -13.73 -9.22
C GLU A 211 -12.20 -12.52 -8.37
N ASP A 212 -11.84 -12.51 -7.08
CA ASP A 212 -12.12 -11.42 -6.14
C ASP A 212 -10.93 -10.47 -5.93
N LEU A 213 -9.76 -10.81 -6.46
CA LEU A 213 -8.65 -9.88 -6.54
C LEU A 213 -8.83 -8.91 -7.73
N PRO A 214 -8.20 -7.72 -7.67
CA PRO A 214 -8.26 -6.76 -8.76
C PRO A 214 -7.86 -7.35 -10.12
N ARG A 215 -8.40 -6.78 -11.19
CA ARG A 215 -7.98 -7.13 -12.55
C ARG A 215 -6.66 -6.44 -12.89
N GLY A 216 -5.93 -6.97 -13.87
CA GLY A 216 -4.71 -6.33 -14.40
C GLY A 216 -3.40 -6.68 -13.70
N PHE A 217 -3.40 -7.12 -12.43
CA PHE A 217 -2.14 -7.50 -11.78
C PHE A 217 -1.55 -8.80 -12.34
N HIS A 218 -0.22 -8.86 -12.38
CA HIS A 218 0.53 -10.03 -12.83
C HIS A 218 0.70 -11.06 -11.69
N GLU A 219 0.36 -12.33 -11.95
CA GLU A 219 0.52 -13.44 -10.97
C GLU A 219 1.95 -13.57 -10.42
N MET A 220 2.95 -13.20 -11.22
CA MET A 220 4.35 -13.19 -10.81
C MET A 220 4.62 -12.31 -9.58
N LEU A 221 3.79 -11.31 -9.30
CA LEU A 221 3.88 -10.50 -8.09
C LEU A 221 3.66 -11.32 -6.81
N LEU A 222 2.99 -12.48 -6.92
CA LEU A 222 2.65 -13.38 -5.81
C LEU A 222 3.48 -14.68 -5.83
N ALA A 223 4.50 -14.77 -6.69
CA ALA A 223 5.33 -15.96 -6.83
C ALA A 223 6.08 -16.33 -5.53
N ASN A 224 6.50 -15.32 -4.77
CA ASN A 224 7.08 -15.49 -3.44
C ASN A 224 6.91 -14.21 -2.60
N THR A 225 7.33 -14.26 -1.33
CA THR A 225 7.19 -13.18 -0.35
C THR A 225 7.87 -11.86 -0.75
N HIS A 226 8.81 -11.87 -1.71
CA HIS A 226 9.58 -10.70 -2.12
C HIS A 226 9.21 -10.18 -3.51
N SER A 227 8.40 -10.91 -4.30
CA SER A 227 8.20 -10.59 -5.71
C SER A 227 7.56 -9.22 -5.93
N LEU A 228 6.49 -8.93 -5.17
CA LEU A 228 5.85 -7.60 -5.17
C LEU A 228 6.79 -6.50 -4.65
N ASP A 229 7.59 -6.78 -3.62
CA ASP A 229 8.55 -5.80 -3.09
C ASP A 229 9.64 -5.45 -4.13
N SER A 230 10.10 -6.44 -4.89
CA SER A 230 11.11 -6.28 -5.95
C SER A 230 10.57 -5.55 -7.18
N ALA A 231 9.28 -5.67 -7.47
CA ALA A 231 8.63 -4.98 -8.58
C ALA A 231 8.31 -3.51 -8.26
N SER A 232 8.13 -3.18 -6.98
CA SER A 232 7.87 -1.82 -6.50
C SER A 232 9.05 -0.87 -6.73
N LEU A 233 8.82 0.44 -6.57
CA LEU A 233 9.86 1.48 -6.70
C LEU A 233 11.07 1.18 -5.81
N GLY A 234 12.27 1.19 -6.39
CA GLY A 234 13.52 0.90 -5.69
C GLY A 234 13.73 -0.58 -5.30
N GLY A 235 12.80 -1.47 -5.68
CA GLY A 235 12.86 -2.91 -5.39
C GLY A 235 13.97 -3.65 -6.12
N SER A 236 14.48 -3.09 -7.22
CA SER A 236 15.56 -3.65 -8.04
C SER A 236 16.72 -2.68 -8.19
N VAL A 237 17.94 -3.17 -7.94
CA VAL A 237 19.21 -2.44 -8.12
C VAL A 237 19.88 -2.72 -9.47
N VAL A 238 19.17 -3.41 -10.37
CA VAL A 238 19.64 -3.65 -11.74
C VAL A 238 19.86 -2.30 -12.42
N ASN A 239 21.01 -2.15 -13.09
CA ASN A 239 21.45 -0.92 -13.74
C ASN A 239 21.54 0.30 -12.79
N SER A 240 21.78 0.08 -11.49
CA SER A 240 21.86 1.15 -10.49
C SER A 240 22.89 2.22 -10.81
N ASP A 241 23.99 1.88 -11.49
CA ASP A 241 25.03 2.83 -11.87
C ASP A 241 24.51 3.80 -12.96
N ALA A 242 23.82 3.29 -13.98
CA ALA A 242 23.17 4.13 -15.00
C ALA A 242 22.02 4.98 -14.41
N LYS A 243 21.23 4.42 -13.49
CA LYS A 243 20.18 5.16 -12.75
C LYS A 243 20.78 6.29 -11.92
N GLN A 244 21.94 6.05 -11.29
CA GLN A 244 22.67 7.05 -10.54
C GLN A 244 23.12 8.20 -11.44
N ASP A 245 23.77 7.90 -12.56
CA ASP A 245 24.26 8.93 -13.48
C ASP A 245 23.11 9.79 -14.04
N ALA A 246 21.99 9.18 -14.40
CA ALA A 246 20.80 9.90 -14.82
C ALA A 246 20.29 10.85 -13.73
N MET A 247 20.18 10.37 -12.48
CA MET A 247 19.70 11.21 -11.38
C MET A 247 20.67 12.32 -10.97
N ARG A 248 22.00 12.12 -11.11
CA ARG A 248 23.00 13.17 -10.90
C ARG A 248 22.85 14.31 -11.90
N ALA A 249 22.43 14.01 -13.14
CA ALA A 249 22.14 15.03 -14.15
C ALA A 249 20.82 15.79 -13.88
N ILE A 250 19.85 15.15 -13.22
CA ILE A 250 18.53 15.74 -12.93
C ILE A 250 18.53 16.58 -11.64
N SER A 251 19.21 16.09 -10.59
CA SER A 251 19.19 16.71 -9.26
C SER A 251 20.60 17.02 -8.77
N SER A 252 20.90 18.32 -8.67
CA SER A 252 22.15 18.80 -8.07
C SER A 252 22.27 18.39 -6.60
N THR A 253 21.15 18.30 -5.88
CA THR A 253 21.12 17.82 -4.50
C THR A 253 21.51 16.34 -4.42
N PHE A 254 20.99 15.52 -5.33
CA PHE A 254 21.35 14.11 -5.41
C PHE A 254 22.83 13.93 -5.79
N ASP A 255 23.35 14.73 -6.73
CA ASP A 255 24.76 14.72 -7.11
C ASP A 255 25.70 15.02 -5.94
N GLN A 256 25.37 16.05 -5.15
CA GLN A 256 26.11 16.38 -3.93
C GLN A 256 26.07 15.23 -2.92
N PHE A 257 24.88 14.65 -2.69
CA PHE A 257 24.71 13.50 -1.79
C PHE A 257 25.56 12.30 -2.22
N VAL A 258 25.55 11.93 -3.51
CA VAL A 258 26.35 10.83 -4.05
C VAL A 258 27.84 11.12 -3.89
N SER A 259 28.28 12.35 -4.19
CA SER A 259 29.69 12.76 -4.07
C SER A 259 30.22 12.62 -2.63
N VAL A 260 29.43 13.04 -1.63
CA VAL A 260 29.75 12.87 -0.20
C VAL A 260 29.84 11.39 0.17
N ALA A 261 28.91 10.58 -0.34
CA ALA A 261 28.85 9.16 -0.02
C ALA A 261 29.99 8.35 -0.64
N ILE A 262 30.42 8.68 -1.87
CA ILE A 262 31.62 8.11 -2.51
C ILE A 262 32.87 8.49 -1.71
N GLY A 263 33.02 9.77 -1.34
CA GLY A 263 34.15 10.23 -0.52
C GLY A 263 34.22 9.59 0.88
N SER A 264 33.14 8.95 1.34
CA SER A 264 33.02 8.27 2.63
C SER A 264 33.06 6.74 2.53
N ASP A 265 33.43 6.17 1.37
CA ASP A 265 33.49 4.73 1.09
C ASP A 265 32.16 3.97 1.33
N LYS A 266 31.04 4.62 0.99
CA LYS A 266 29.66 4.11 1.21
C LYS A 266 28.92 3.74 -0.07
N GLU A 267 29.64 3.57 -1.18
CA GLU A 267 29.12 3.41 -2.54
C GLU A 267 28.07 2.28 -2.67
N LYS A 268 28.30 1.13 -2.03
CA LYS A 268 27.37 -0.02 -2.08
C LYS A 268 25.97 0.30 -1.56
N GLY A 269 25.84 1.20 -0.58
CA GLY A 269 24.54 1.58 -0.04
C GLY A 269 23.81 2.62 -0.88
N ILE A 270 24.52 3.35 -1.74
CA ILE A 270 23.95 4.36 -2.63
C ILE A 270 23.12 3.71 -3.72
N ARG A 271 23.52 2.53 -4.24
CA ARG A 271 22.82 1.83 -5.33
C ARG A 271 21.31 1.69 -5.12
N LYS A 272 20.88 1.45 -3.87
CA LYS A 272 19.47 1.39 -3.48
C LYS A 272 18.79 2.76 -3.52
N VAL A 273 19.46 3.78 -2.98
CA VAL A 273 18.99 5.17 -3.02
C VAL A 273 18.85 5.62 -4.47
N SER A 274 19.86 5.39 -5.32
CA SER A 274 19.84 5.70 -6.75
C SER A 274 18.67 5.02 -7.46
N SER A 275 18.46 3.73 -7.20
CA SER A 275 17.38 2.98 -7.84
C SER A 275 16.01 3.49 -7.43
N PHE A 276 15.83 3.80 -6.14
CA PHE A 276 14.59 4.36 -5.63
C PHE A 276 14.31 5.76 -6.19
N VAL A 277 15.28 6.67 -6.10
CA VAL A 277 15.13 8.05 -6.57
C VAL A 277 14.84 8.08 -8.07
N TYR A 278 15.51 7.25 -8.86
CA TYR A 278 15.24 7.11 -10.29
C TYR A 278 13.83 6.55 -10.55
N ASP A 279 13.44 5.46 -9.91
CA ASP A 279 12.12 4.87 -10.11
C ASP A 279 10.99 5.85 -9.68
N PHE A 280 11.24 6.66 -8.66
CA PHE A 280 10.33 7.72 -8.23
C PHE A 280 10.25 8.87 -9.24
N TYR A 281 11.39 9.29 -9.81
CA TYR A 281 11.42 10.24 -10.92
C TYR A 281 10.60 9.73 -12.11
N GLU A 282 10.81 8.48 -12.55
CA GLU A 282 10.08 7.90 -13.67
C GLU A 282 8.56 7.81 -13.38
N ALA A 283 8.17 7.52 -12.14
CA ALA A 283 6.76 7.53 -11.75
C ALA A 283 6.15 8.93 -11.89
N LEU A 284 6.83 9.96 -11.40
CA LEU A 284 6.35 11.34 -11.51
C LEU A 284 6.38 11.83 -12.96
N LYS A 285 7.41 11.47 -13.73
CA LYS A 285 7.53 11.79 -15.15
C LYS A 285 6.35 11.20 -15.93
N HIS A 286 6.05 9.91 -15.75
CA HIS A 286 4.91 9.25 -16.38
C HIS A 286 3.59 9.93 -16.03
N ILE A 287 3.37 10.26 -14.75
CA ILE A 287 2.17 11.01 -14.31
C ILE A 287 2.10 12.38 -15.02
N ARG A 288 3.23 13.09 -15.17
CA ARG A 288 3.24 14.40 -15.84
C ARG A 288 2.95 14.28 -17.34
N GLU A 289 3.48 13.26 -18.00
CA GLU A 289 3.27 13.00 -19.42
C GLU A 289 1.80 12.67 -19.72
N GLU A 290 1.17 11.85 -18.87
CA GLU A 290 -0.26 11.55 -18.94
C GLU A 290 -1.12 12.78 -18.57
N CYS A 291 -0.78 13.48 -17.49
CA CYS A 291 -1.56 14.61 -16.97
C CYS A 291 -0.90 15.95 -17.31
N ASN A 292 -0.91 16.32 -18.59
CA ASN A 292 -0.16 17.47 -19.10
C ASN A 292 -0.81 18.86 -18.87
N GLY A 293 -2.04 18.92 -18.37
CA GLY A 293 -2.73 20.17 -18.05
C GLY A 293 -2.23 20.87 -16.78
N HIS A 294 -2.94 21.94 -16.41
CA HIS A 294 -2.74 22.63 -15.13
C HIS A 294 -2.99 21.70 -13.95
N ALA A 295 -2.02 21.60 -13.05
CA ALA A 295 -2.13 20.71 -11.90
C ALA A 295 -1.41 21.24 -10.66
N HIS A 296 -1.91 20.86 -9.49
CA HIS A 296 -1.28 21.05 -8.20
C HIS A 296 -0.85 19.71 -7.63
N TRP A 297 0.41 19.57 -7.28
CA TRP A 297 0.95 18.35 -6.70
C TRP A 297 1.31 18.59 -5.24
N ALA A 298 0.77 17.75 -4.35
CA ALA A 298 1.11 17.70 -2.94
C ALA A 298 1.88 16.40 -2.65
N LEU A 299 3.20 16.50 -2.60
CA LEU A 299 4.11 15.37 -2.37
C LEU A 299 4.65 15.44 -0.96
N THR A 300 4.24 14.51 -0.11
CA THR A 300 4.83 14.37 1.23
C THR A 300 6.05 13.48 1.13
N THR A 301 7.18 13.88 1.72
CA THR A 301 8.45 13.16 1.74
C THR A 301 9.03 13.15 3.16
N GLY A 302 10.00 12.26 3.41
CA GLY A 302 10.71 12.20 4.69
C GLY A 302 12.18 11.85 4.48
N ASN A 303 13.06 12.61 5.14
CA ASN A 303 14.51 12.44 5.01
C ASN A 303 14.97 11.25 5.86
N ARG A 304 15.47 10.22 5.20
CA ARG A 304 15.87 8.94 5.81
C ARG A 304 17.38 8.83 5.88
N THR A 305 17.87 8.14 6.90
CA THR A 305 19.27 7.72 6.92
C THR A 305 19.46 6.45 6.09
N ALA A 306 20.26 6.53 5.04
CA ALA A 306 20.77 5.39 4.28
C ALA A 306 22.30 5.40 4.36
N VAL A 307 22.92 4.24 4.54
CA VAL A 307 24.40 4.14 4.67
C VAL A 307 25.01 5.03 5.76
N GLY A 308 24.24 5.41 6.79
CA GLY A 308 24.68 6.34 7.82
C GLY A 308 24.81 7.80 7.34
N LEU A 309 24.21 8.15 6.22
CA LEU A 309 24.05 9.51 5.71
C LEU A 309 22.56 9.81 5.59
N THR A 310 22.14 11.03 5.94
CA THR A 310 20.76 11.47 5.72
C THR A 310 20.59 11.79 4.23
N VAL A 311 19.66 11.09 3.58
CA VAL A 311 19.23 11.39 2.21
C VAL A 311 18.33 12.63 2.26
N PRO A 312 18.70 13.74 1.62
CA PRO A 312 17.91 14.97 1.57
C PRO A 312 16.78 14.83 0.54
N PHE A 313 15.87 13.88 0.78
CA PHE A 313 14.88 13.46 -0.21
C PHE A 313 13.79 14.52 -0.46
N ASP A 314 13.53 15.40 0.50
CA ASP A 314 12.69 16.58 0.29
C ASP A 314 13.25 17.53 -0.77
N GLU A 315 14.54 17.85 -0.69
CA GLU A 315 15.21 18.71 -1.67
C GLU A 315 15.46 17.99 -3.01
N ILE A 316 15.78 16.69 -3.01
CA ILE A 316 15.82 15.88 -4.24
C ILE A 316 14.45 15.87 -4.94
N CYS A 317 13.35 15.75 -4.17
CA CYS A 317 12.00 15.83 -4.73
C CYS A 317 11.73 17.21 -5.35
N ARG A 318 12.18 18.29 -4.73
CA ARG A 318 12.09 19.65 -5.29
C ARG A 318 12.83 19.78 -6.63
N ASP A 319 14.04 19.24 -6.71
CA ASP A 319 14.82 19.22 -7.96
C ASP A 319 14.09 18.46 -9.06
N ILE A 320 13.55 17.26 -8.74
CA ILE A 320 12.76 16.46 -9.67
C ILE A 320 11.54 17.25 -10.18
N ILE A 321 10.75 17.84 -9.28
CA ILE A 321 9.57 18.63 -9.68
C ILE A 321 9.96 19.78 -10.60
N SER A 322 11.05 20.48 -10.29
CA SER A 322 11.56 21.58 -11.12
C SER A 322 11.97 21.08 -12.51
N SER A 323 12.63 19.92 -12.59
CA SER A 323 13.02 19.29 -13.86
C SER A 323 11.83 18.87 -14.74
N LEU A 324 10.67 18.60 -14.13
CA LEU A 324 9.42 18.27 -14.82
C LEU A 324 8.60 19.52 -15.19
N GLY A 325 9.14 20.73 -14.98
CA GLY A 325 8.47 21.99 -15.28
C GLY A 325 7.55 22.51 -14.18
N GLY A 326 7.57 21.90 -12.99
CA GLY A 326 6.77 22.32 -11.85
C GLY A 326 7.42 23.47 -11.07
N ARG A 327 6.62 24.41 -10.57
CA ARG A 327 7.05 25.48 -9.69
C ARG A 327 6.65 25.18 -8.26
N SER A 328 7.62 25.13 -7.35
CA SER A 328 7.35 25.00 -5.91
C SER A 328 6.61 26.24 -5.39
N LEU A 329 5.47 26.02 -4.73
CA LEU A 329 4.69 27.06 -4.07
C LEU A 329 5.04 27.19 -2.59
N VAL A 330 5.01 26.07 -1.87
CA VAL A 330 5.25 26.04 -0.42
C VAL A 330 5.75 24.67 0.02
N SER A 331 6.50 24.62 1.11
CA SER A 331 6.89 23.39 1.79
C SER A 331 6.39 23.42 3.23
N LEU A 332 5.47 22.52 3.56
CA LEU A 332 4.88 22.40 4.88
C LEU A 332 5.63 21.34 5.68
N LYS A 333 6.17 21.69 6.85
CA LYS A 333 6.86 20.74 7.73
C LYS A 333 5.94 20.27 8.83
N ARG A 334 5.85 18.95 9.00
CA ARG A 334 5.11 18.31 10.09
C ARG A 334 6.07 17.56 11.00
N CYS A 335 6.06 17.90 12.29
CA CYS A 335 6.73 17.09 13.31
C CYS A 335 5.87 15.87 13.63
N LEU A 336 6.49 14.69 13.68
CA LEU A 336 5.80 13.46 14.07
C LEU A 336 5.94 13.27 15.60
N PRO A 337 4.87 13.43 16.39
CA PRO A 337 4.93 13.23 17.83
C PRO A 337 5.13 11.74 18.13
N VAL A 338 6.36 11.37 18.52
CA VAL A 338 6.79 10.09 19.14
C VAL A 338 6.11 8.81 18.59
N LYS A 339 6.82 8.05 17.74
CA LYS A 339 6.41 6.68 17.38
C LYS A 339 6.81 5.69 18.49
N ARG A 340 5.85 4.86 18.96
CA ARG A 340 6.13 3.68 19.82
C ARG A 340 7.10 2.74 19.10
N MET A 341 8.31 2.62 19.59
CA MET A 341 9.28 1.60 19.17
C MET A 341 8.92 0.24 19.79
N PRO A 342 8.93 -0.86 19.03
CA PRO A 342 9.37 -2.15 19.56
C PRO A 342 10.88 -2.03 19.83
N SER A 343 11.31 -2.31 21.06
CA SER A 343 12.65 -2.06 21.63
C SER A 343 13.86 -2.75 20.94
N ARG A 344 13.74 -3.26 19.71
CA ARG A 344 14.72 -4.18 19.10
C ARG A 344 15.27 -3.82 17.72
N ASN A 345 14.90 -2.69 17.11
CA ASN A 345 15.50 -2.23 15.84
C ASN A 345 16.08 -0.82 16.00
N SER A 346 17.37 -0.71 16.31
CA SER A 346 18.08 0.55 16.55
C SER A 346 19.18 0.83 15.53
N MET A 347 18.87 0.73 14.24
CA MET A 347 19.81 1.09 13.17
C MET A 347 19.14 2.10 12.22
N GLY A 348 19.40 3.39 12.46
CA GLY A 348 18.95 4.53 11.65
C GLY A 348 18.47 5.72 12.51
N VAL A 349 18.86 6.95 12.15
CA VAL A 349 18.26 8.16 12.75
C VAL A 349 16.82 8.23 12.27
N MET A 350 15.88 8.40 13.20
CA MET A 350 14.45 8.42 12.93
C MET A 350 14.07 9.57 11.99
N ILE A 351 13.13 9.33 11.07
CA ILE A 351 12.38 10.44 10.45
C ILE A 351 11.52 11.06 11.56
N THR A 352 11.95 12.21 12.07
CA THR A 352 11.22 13.00 13.07
C THR A 352 10.34 14.08 12.42
N THR A 353 10.52 14.30 11.12
CA THR A 353 9.83 15.33 10.34
C THR A 353 9.47 14.81 8.95
N GLU A 354 8.26 15.14 8.50
CA GLU A 354 7.84 14.97 7.11
C GLU A 354 7.70 16.37 6.49
N THR A 355 8.03 16.47 5.20
CA THR A 355 7.89 17.70 4.42
C THR A 355 6.87 17.44 3.31
N THR A 356 5.81 18.25 3.24
CA THR A 356 4.88 18.25 2.10
C THR A 356 5.24 19.39 1.17
N LEU A 357 5.77 19.07 -0.01
CA LEU A 357 5.97 20.00 -1.10
C LEU A 357 4.65 20.19 -1.84
N VAL A 358 4.19 21.43 -1.94
CA VAL A 358 3.10 21.83 -2.84
C VAL A 358 3.71 22.53 -4.04
N ALA A 359 3.46 22.02 -5.24
CA ALA A 359 3.93 22.57 -6.49
C ALA A 359 2.77 22.76 -7.47
N GLU A 360 2.94 23.70 -8.39
CA GLU A 360 2.03 23.93 -9.52
C GLU A 360 2.71 23.59 -10.85
N PHE A 361 1.90 23.17 -11.82
CA PHE A 361 2.30 22.97 -13.20
C PHE A 361 1.41 23.86 -14.08
N SER A 362 2.04 24.62 -14.96
CA SER A 362 1.36 25.45 -15.97
C SER A 362 1.19 24.72 -17.29
#